data_AF-A0A2E7VFI3-F1
#
_entry.id   AF-A0A2E7VFI3-F1
#
_cell.length_a   1.000
_cell.length_b   1.000
_cell.length_c   1.000
_cell.angle_alpha   90.00
_cell.angle_beta   90.00
_cell.angle_gamma   90.00
#
_symmetry.space_group_name_H-M   'P 1'
#
loop_
_entity.id
_entity.type
_entity.pdbx_description
1 polymer ?
#
loop_
_entity_poly.entity_id
_entity_poly.type
_entity_poly.pdbx_seq_one_letter_code
_entity_poly.pdbx_strand_id
1 'polypeptide(L)'
;MLNMRLVQRVAVFLLVATPNNTVWAELTSPKHSLDAFARNVFETFKGNDFGTFHQHTIFALSEEQFKRFLFEVKNDEIRDTLSKGQWSQWKENTRIQRKMIEEEIKKKEEEGGEINSLTAQTEIKELKVKIVTLERELLRKWAVVCAQKWRNNYSRLKSIVSSARREAFDPILTGAEKEGIQWQTARLTAVEILHEISFANNHFKIDGVEAPILQWYSGLTYRLHFDKTMHGKPFRLATLPEGPTPYEHGIAREKTGDKDLLARFRAPPEALYYYCPAKEKMGNRIHFSNPEKHLRHNVLLTFSYGSPQHGYRILLRDCLPIPARSAPRAGATWNQWLLFERPVWLGPIRKDPSID
;
A
#
# COMPACT_ATOMS: atom_id res chain seq x y z
N MET A 1 -23.89 9.76 75.24
CA MET A 1 -25.36 9.64 75.18
C MET A 1 -25.76 9.18 73.78
N LEU A 2 -26.57 8.13 73.73
CA LEU A 2 -27.29 7.60 72.57
C LEU A 2 -28.02 8.70 71.76
N ASN A 3 -28.15 8.61 70.43
CA ASN A 3 -29.24 7.82 69.81
C ASN A 3 -29.20 7.83 68.27
N MET A 4 -29.62 6.69 67.70
CA MET A 4 -29.83 6.40 66.28
C MET A 4 -31.21 6.88 65.76
N ARG A 5 -31.31 6.87 64.41
CA ARG A 5 -32.50 6.70 63.51
C ARG A 5 -33.04 8.00 62.89
N LEU A 6 -32.83 8.26 61.59
CA LEU A 6 -33.43 7.69 60.35
C LEU A 6 -34.83 8.24 60.05
N VAL A 7 -35.00 8.94 58.91
CA VAL A 7 -35.94 8.68 57.80
C VAL A 7 -36.19 9.94 56.93
N GLN A 8 -35.79 9.81 55.66
CA GLN A 8 -36.32 10.33 54.38
C GLN A 8 -37.01 11.71 54.28
N ARG A 9 -36.53 12.53 53.32
CA ARG A 9 -37.37 13.21 52.32
C ARG A 9 -36.55 13.69 51.10
N VAL A 10 -36.76 12.98 49.98
CA VAL A 10 -36.83 13.40 48.57
C VAL A 10 -35.88 14.53 48.11
N ALA A 11 -34.77 14.15 47.47
CA ALA A 11 -33.98 15.04 46.61
C ALA A 11 -34.41 14.81 45.14
N VAL A 12 -35.09 15.81 44.57
CA VAL A 12 -35.33 15.92 43.12
C VAL A 12 -34.02 16.36 42.47
N PHE A 13 -33.32 15.44 41.81
CA PHE A 13 -32.18 15.78 40.96
C PHE A 13 -32.68 16.18 39.56
N LEU A 14 -32.48 17.45 39.22
CA LEU A 14 -32.53 17.97 37.85
C LEU A 14 -31.32 17.43 37.08
N LEU A 15 -31.56 16.40 36.26
CA LEU A 15 -30.63 15.91 35.24
C LEU A 15 -30.64 16.89 34.07
N VAL A 16 -29.69 17.83 34.06
CA VAL A 16 -29.31 18.56 32.84
C VAL A 16 -28.47 17.59 32.00
N ALA A 17 -29.08 17.04 30.97
CA ALA A 17 -28.40 16.26 29.94
C ALA A 17 -27.46 17.18 29.14
N THR A 18 -26.17 17.15 29.43
CA THR A 18 -25.14 17.63 28.49
C THR A 18 -24.82 16.52 27.49
N PRO A 19 -24.77 16.80 26.18
CA PRO A 19 -24.49 15.78 25.18
C PRO A 19 -23.05 15.26 25.31
N ASN A 20 -22.95 13.94 25.24
CA ASN A 20 -21.75 13.10 25.17
C ASN A 20 -20.58 13.74 24.40
N ASN A 21 -19.63 14.34 25.11
CA ASN A 21 -18.24 14.37 24.67
C ASN A 21 -17.57 13.08 25.14
N THR A 22 -17.83 11.98 24.42
CA THR A 22 -16.94 10.83 24.47
C THR A 22 -15.64 11.21 23.78
N VAL A 23 -14.72 11.75 24.57
CA VAL A 23 -13.29 11.76 24.24
C VAL A 23 -12.85 10.30 24.22
N TRP A 24 -12.99 9.66 23.06
CA TRP A 24 -12.36 8.39 22.80
C TRP A 24 -10.85 8.61 22.85
N ALA A 25 -10.21 8.15 23.91
CA ALA A 25 -8.77 7.99 23.92
C ALA A 25 -8.40 7.11 22.71
N GLU A 26 -7.71 7.70 21.73
CA GLU A 26 -7.10 6.96 20.62
C GLU A 26 -6.09 5.98 21.22
N LEU A 27 -6.48 4.71 21.41
CA LEU A 27 -5.50 3.63 21.40
C LEU A 27 -4.93 3.61 19.98
N THR A 28 -3.85 4.38 19.78
CA THR A 28 -3.15 4.49 18.51
C THR A 28 -2.46 3.15 18.24
N SER A 29 -2.97 2.40 17.26
CA SER A 29 -2.18 1.36 16.61
C SER A 29 -0.82 1.96 16.21
N PRO A 30 0.31 1.23 16.33
CA PRO A 30 1.61 1.72 15.91
C PRO A 30 1.50 2.31 14.50
N LYS A 31 1.84 3.60 14.34
CA LYS A 31 1.76 4.27 13.04
C LYS A 31 2.66 3.52 12.05
N HIS A 32 2.08 3.13 10.92
CA HIS A 32 2.79 2.41 9.87
C HIS A 32 3.96 3.27 9.33
N SER A 33 5.09 2.66 8.96
CA SER A 33 6.29 3.38 8.52
C SER A 33 6.05 4.27 7.29
N LEU A 34 5.08 3.90 6.45
CA LEU A 34 4.65 4.71 5.30
C LEU A 34 4.00 6.05 5.72
N ASP A 35 3.23 6.08 6.82
CA ASP A 35 2.64 7.33 7.34
C ASP A 35 3.74 8.28 7.83
N ALA A 36 4.75 7.74 8.53
CA ALA A 36 5.91 8.52 8.97
C ALA A 36 6.71 9.08 7.77
N PHE A 37 6.95 8.25 6.75
CA PHE A 37 7.59 8.69 5.51
C PHE A 37 6.82 9.83 4.83
N ALA A 38 5.51 9.66 4.63
CA ALA A 38 4.66 10.64 3.97
C ALA A 38 4.65 11.99 4.72
N ARG A 39 4.58 11.95 6.05
CA ARG A 39 4.71 13.14 6.91
C ARG A 39 6.06 13.83 6.74
N ASN A 40 7.15 13.06 6.76
CA ASN A 40 8.48 13.62 6.57
C ASN A 40 8.61 14.31 5.20
N VAL A 41 8.11 13.67 4.14
CA VAL A 41 8.06 14.30 2.80
C VAL A 41 7.25 15.59 2.81
N PHE A 42 6.09 15.62 3.46
CA PHE A 42 5.30 16.85 3.60
C PHE A 42 6.07 17.98 4.30
N GLU A 43 6.75 17.67 5.41
CA GLU A 43 7.55 18.65 6.16
C GLU A 43 8.70 19.22 5.31
N THR A 44 9.22 18.48 4.33
CA THR A 44 10.24 19.02 3.41
C THR A 44 9.70 20.14 2.54
N PHE A 45 8.47 20.03 2.04
CA PHE A 45 7.83 21.13 1.31
C PHE A 45 7.57 22.32 2.24
N LYS A 46 7.14 22.02 3.47
CA LYS A 46 6.87 23.04 4.48
C LYS A 46 8.10 23.88 4.81
N GLY A 47 9.26 23.23 4.91
CA GLY A 47 10.54 23.86 5.19
C GLY A 47 11.32 24.34 3.96
N ASN A 48 10.80 24.14 2.73
CA ASN A 48 11.57 24.31 1.49
C ASN A 48 12.94 23.56 1.54
N ASP A 49 12.95 22.38 2.17
CA ASP A 49 14.13 21.57 2.40
C ASP A 49 14.29 20.50 1.31
N PHE A 50 14.82 20.93 0.16
CA PHE A 50 15.13 20.01 -0.93
C PHE A 50 16.15 18.94 -0.52
N GLY A 51 17.07 19.24 0.41
CA GLY A 51 18.11 18.30 0.83
C GLY A 51 17.51 17.06 1.49
N THR A 52 16.58 17.28 2.43
CA THR A 52 15.83 16.19 3.08
C THR A 52 14.87 15.53 2.09
N PHE A 53 14.19 16.30 1.22
CA PHE A 53 13.32 15.71 0.20
C PHE A 53 14.09 14.73 -0.69
N HIS A 54 15.27 15.13 -1.16
CA HIS A 54 16.13 14.31 -2.02
C HIS A 54 16.47 12.97 -1.36
N GLN A 55 16.71 12.94 -0.05
CA GLN A 55 17.00 11.70 0.70
C GLN A 55 15.84 10.69 0.70
N HIS A 56 14.62 11.13 0.42
CA HIS A 56 13.43 10.30 0.28
C HIS A 56 13.16 9.85 -1.16
N THR A 57 14.05 10.14 -2.11
CA THR A 57 13.89 9.75 -3.52
C THR A 57 14.86 8.63 -3.91
N ILE A 58 14.54 7.92 -5.00
CA ILE A 58 15.45 6.93 -5.61
C ILE A 58 16.83 7.51 -5.97
N PHE A 59 16.92 8.83 -6.22
CA PHE A 59 18.15 9.53 -6.58
C PHE A 59 19.19 9.58 -5.46
N ALA A 60 18.76 9.42 -4.20
CA ALA A 60 19.66 9.39 -3.05
C ALA A 60 20.37 8.05 -2.83
N LEU A 61 20.04 7.02 -3.61
CA LEU A 61 20.69 5.72 -3.47
C LEU A 61 22.16 5.78 -3.91
N SER A 62 23.05 5.25 -3.07
CA SER A 62 24.41 4.86 -3.48
C SER A 62 24.35 3.71 -4.48
N GLU A 63 25.44 3.48 -5.20
CA GLU A 63 25.54 2.40 -6.17
C GLU A 63 25.29 1.03 -5.52
N GLU A 64 25.87 0.79 -4.35
CA GLU A 64 25.73 -0.43 -3.54
C GLU A 64 24.28 -0.63 -3.10
N GLN A 65 23.62 0.42 -2.62
CA GLN A 65 22.21 0.36 -2.22
C GLN A 65 21.31 0.09 -3.42
N PHE A 66 21.57 0.73 -4.57
CA PHE A 66 20.80 0.50 -5.78
C PHE A 66 20.96 -0.93 -6.30
N LYS A 67 22.20 -1.46 -6.33
CA LYS A 67 22.45 -2.88 -6.63
C LYS A 67 21.64 -3.79 -5.72
N ARG A 68 21.75 -3.58 -4.40
CA ARG A 68 21.05 -4.38 -3.40
C ARG A 68 19.54 -4.34 -3.61
N PHE A 69 18.97 -3.15 -3.81
CA PHE A 69 17.56 -2.98 -4.12
C PHE A 69 17.16 -3.81 -5.36
N LEU A 70 17.90 -3.70 -6.46
CA LEU A 70 17.60 -4.47 -7.68
C LEU A 70 17.68 -5.99 -7.45
N PHE A 71 18.61 -6.48 -6.66
CA PHE A 71 18.67 -7.92 -6.36
C PHE A 71 17.51 -8.38 -5.48
N GLU A 72 17.17 -7.61 -4.45
CA GLU A 72 16.21 -8.00 -3.43
C GLU A 72 14.75 -7.64 -3.77
N VAL A 73 14.51 -6.76 -4.75
CA VAL A 73 13.16 -6.32 -5.12
C VAL A 73 12.29 -7.52 -5.49
N LYS A 74 11.21 -7.74 -4.75
CA LYS A 74 10.20 -8.80 -4.98
C LYS A 74 8.94 -8.21 -5.62
N ASN A 75 9.12 -7.52 -6.74
CA ASN A 75 8.01 -6.99 -7.53
C ASN A 75 8.14 -7.56 -8.95
N ASP A 76 7.17 -8.40 -9.33
CA ASP A 76 7.22 -9.12 -10.61
C ASP A 76 7.18 -8.15 -11.81
N GLU A 77 6.43 -7.05 -11.73
CA GLU A 77 6.35 -6.03 -12.79
C GLU A 77 7.70 -5.30 -12.99
N ILE A 78 8.39 -4.96 -11.90
CA ILE A 78 9.74 -4.38 -11.97
C ILE A 78 10.72 -5.39 -12.58
N ARG A 79 10.65 -6.65 -12.13
CA ARG A 79 11.52 -7.71 -12.66
C ARG A 79 11.28 -7.93 -14.14
N ASP A 80 10.02 -7.98 -14.57
CA ASP A 80 9.64 -8.09 -15.98
C ASP A 80 10.10 -6.88 -16.79
N THR A 81 9.93 -5.66 -16.28
CA THR A 81 10.43 -4.46 -16.97
C THR A 81 11.93 -4.54 -17.20
N LEU A 82 12.69 -4.98 -16.19
CA LEU A 82 14.15 -5.11 -16.28
C LEU A 82 14.60 -6.28 -17.17
N SER A 83 13.84 -7.38 -17.17
CA SER A 83 14.11 -8.58 -17.97
C SER A 83 13.39 -8.59 -19.32
N LYS A 84 12.70 -7.51 -19.72
CA LYS A 84 11.87 -7.44 -20.92
C LYS A 84 10.81 -8.57 -21.01
N GLY A 85 10.10 -8.82 -19.92
CA GLY A 85 9.02 -9.83 -19.83
C GLY A 85 9.47 -11.27 -19.62
N GLN A 86 10.78 -11.54 -19.58
CA GLN A 86 11.29 -12.89 -19.38
C GLN A 86 11.10 -13.44 -17.95
N TRP A 87 11.02 -12.58 -16.93
CA TRP A 87 10.90 -13.00 -15.54
C TRP A 87 9.64 -13.82 -15.29
N SER A 88 8.49 -13.33 -15.76
CA SER A 88 7.21 -14.06 -15.67
C SER A 88 7.28 -15.41 -16.38
N GLN A 89 7.93 -15.49 -17.53
CA GLN A 89 8.14 -16.76 -18.25
C GLN A 89 9.02 -17.73 -17.45
N TRP A 90 10.15 -17.26 -16.92
CA TRP A 90 11.04 -18.09 -16.11
C TRP A 90 10.36 -18.59 -14.85
N LYS A 91 9.60 -17.72 -14.20
CA LYS A 91 8.86 -18.03 -12.98
C LYS A 91 7.77 -19.07 -13.24
N GLU A 92 7.01 -18.93 -14.34
CA GLU A 92 5.97 -19.89 -14.70
C GLU A 92 6.57 -21.26 -15.06
N ASN A 93 7.63 -21.28 -15.87
CA ASN A 93 8.33 -22.52 -16.21
C ASN A 93 8.87 -23.23 -14.96
N THR A 94 9.46 -22.47 -14.03
CA THR A 94 9.95 -23.00 -12.75
C THR A 94 8.79 -23.55 -11.91
N ARG A 95 7.64 -22.87 -11.89
CA ARG A 95 6.43 -23.30 -11.19
C ARG A 95 5.90 -24.63 -11.73
N ILE A 96 5.81 -24.76 -13.05
CA ILE A 96 5.34 -25.99 -13.72
C ILE A 96 6.27 -27.16 -13.39
N GLN A 97 7.58 -26.99 -13.56
CA GLN A 97 8.56 -28.03 -13.26
C GLN A 97 8.55 -28.44 -11.79
N ARG A 98 8.44 -27.47 -10.88
CA ARG A 98 8.33 -27.73 -9.45
C ARG A 98 7.09 -28.56 -9.12
N LYS A 99 5.92 -28.23 -9.68
CA LYS A 99 4.69 -29.02 -9.47
C LYS A 99 4.83 -30.46 -9.94
N MET A 100 5.43 -30.69 -11.12
CA MET A 100 5.67 -32.04 -11.62
C MET A 100 6.54 -32.86 -10.66
N ILE A 101 7.59 -32.24 -10.08
CA ILE A 101 8.47 -32.91 -9.11
C ILE A 101 7.73 -33.15 -7.78
N GLU A 102 6.91 -32.21 -7.32
CA GLU A 102 6.11 -32.36 -6.10
C GLU A 102 5.07 -33.49 -6.23
N GLU A 103 4.44 -33.64 -7.39
CA GLU A 103 3.54 -34.76 -7.70
C GLU A 103 4.29 -36.10 -7.72
N GLU A 104 5.51 -36.13 -8.27
CA GLU A 104 6.36 -37.33 -8.25
C GLU A 104 6.78 -37.73 -6.83
N ILE A 105 7.14 -36.74 -5.99
CA ILE A 105 7.42 -36.97 -4.56
C ILE A 105 6.19 -37.57 -3.88
N LYS A 106 5.01 -36.97 -4.08
CA LYS A 106 3.76 -37.43 -3.47
C LYS A 106 3.45 -38.87 -3.85
N LYS A 107 3.58 -39.22 -5.14
CA LYS A 107 3.40 -40.58 -5.62
C LYS A 107 4.36 -41.57 -4.95
N LYS A 108 5.64 -41.21 -4.83
CA LYS A 108 6.66 -42.05 -4.16
C LYS A 108 6.42 -42.17 -2.65
N GLU A 109 5.89 -41.15 -2.00
CA GLU A 109 5.52 -41.19 -0.58
C GLU A 109 4.31 -42.10 -0.34
N GLU A 110 3.34 -42.12 -1.26
CA GLU A 110 2.18 -43.02 -1.22
C GLU A 110 2.57 -44.49 -1.49
N GLU A 111 3.46 -44.73 -2.46
CA GLU A 111 3.98 -46.07 -2.80
C GLU A 111 4.95 -46.62 -1.71
N GLY A 112 5.63 -45.74 -0.97
CA GLY A 112 6.56 -46.10 0.10
C GLY A 112 5.90 -46.50 1.43
N GLY A 113 4.59 -46.33 1.58
CA GLY A 113 3.84 -46.70 2.78
C GLY A 113 3.85 -48.20 3.11
N GLU A 114 4.14 -49.07 2.13
CA GLU A 114 4.20 -50.53 2.32
C GLU A 114 5.63 -51.08 2.45
N ILE A 115 6.67 -50.31 2.11
CA ILE A 115 8.06 -50.80 2.14
C ILE A 115 8.98 -49.72 2.72
N ASN A 116 9.57 -50.04 3.87
CA ASN A 116 10.70 -49.36 4.53
C ASN A 116 11.99 -49.42 3.66
N SER A 117 11.90 -49.02 2.39
CA SER A 117 12.99 -49.09 1.43
C SER A 117 13.83 -47.82 1.52
N LEU A 118 15.06 -47.96 2.03
CA LEU A 118 16.11 -46.93 2.02
C LEU A 118 16.27 -46.27 0.63
N THR A 119 15.92 -46.99 -0.44
CA THR A 119 15.94 -46.52 -1.84
C THR A 119 14.91 -45.43 -2.09
N ALA A 120 13.65 -45.59 -1.65
CA ALA A 120 12.60 -44.61 -1.86
C ALA A 120 12.90 -43.27 -1.13
N GLN A 121 13.47 -43.37 0.08
CA GLN A 121 13.92 -42.19 0.83
C GLN A 121 15.06 -41.44 0.11
N THR A 122 15.96 -42.16 -0.55
CA THR A 122 17.07 -41.58 -1.31
C THR A 122 16.54 -40.84 -2.56
N GLU A 123 15.62 -41.43 -3.29
CA GLU A 123 15.00 -40.81 -4.47
C GLU A 123 14.21 -39.54 -4.11
N ILE A 124 13.41 -39.57 -3.04
CA ILE A 124 12.68 -38.37 -2.56
C ILE A 124 13.66 -37.26 -2.19
N LYS A 125 14.80 -37.60 -1.56
CA LYS A 125 15.84 -36.63 -1.23
C LYS A 125 16.44 -36.01 -2.49
N GLU A 126 16.70 -36.80 -3.53
CA GLU A 126 17.19 -36.28 -4.82
C GLU A 126 16.17 -35.35 -5.49
N LEU A 127 14.88 -35.69 -5.48
CA LEU A 127 13.82 -34.84 -6.02
C LEU A 127 13.72 -33.51 -5.27
N LYS A 128 13.84 -33.52 -3.94
CA LYS A 128 13.90 -32.29 -3.11
C LYS A 128 15.12 -31.44 -3.47
N VAL A 129 16.28 -32.04 -3.76
CA VAL A 129 17.46 -31.33 -4.25
C VAL A 129 17.23 -30.70 -5.64
N LYS A 130 16.49 -31.38 -6.54
CA LYS A 130 16.12 -30.80 -7.84
C LYS A 130 15.27 -29.54 -7.68
N ILE A 131 14.28 -29.53 -6.78
CA ILE A 131 13.46 -28.33 -6.50
C ILE A 131 14.35 -27.14 -6.08
N VAL A 132 15.26 -27.35 -5.12
CA VAL A 132 16.18 -26.30 -4.67
C VAL A 132 17.08 -25.81 -5.81
N THR A 133 17.50 -26.71 -6.69
CA THR A 133 18.33 -26.39 -7.85
C THR A 133 17.58 -25.51 -8.87
N LEU A 134 16.30 -25.80 -9.13
CA LEU A 134 15.45 -25.00 -10.01
C LEU A 134 15.27 -23.57 -9.48
N GLU A 135 15.00 -23.42 -8.18
CA GLU A 135 14.86 -22.10 -7.56
C GLU A 135 16.18 -21.30 -7.62
N ARG A 136 17.32 -21.99 -7.44
CA ARG A 136 18.64 -21.38 -7.60
C ARG A 136 18.90 -20.93 -9.04
N GLU A 137 18.48 -21.71 -10.04
CA GLU A 137 18.63 -21.34 -11.45
C GLU A 137 17.80 -20.10 -11.80
N LEU A 138 16.56 -20.02 -11.31
CA LEU A 138 15.71 -18.84 -11.47
C LEU A 138 16.37 -17.59 -10.89
N LEU A 139 16.92 -17.68 -9.67
CA LEU A 139 17.68 -16.59 -9.04
C LEU A 139 18.95 -16.25 -9.82
N ARG A 140 19.64 -17.24 -10.41
CA ARG A 140 20.82 -17.01 -11.24
C ARG A 140 20.47 -16.23 -12.50
N LYS A 141 19.37 -16.57 -13.18
CA LYS A 141 18.86 -15.82 -14.35
C LYS A 141 18.57 -14.37 -13.96
N TRP A 142 17.91 -14.16 -12.83
CA TRP A 142 17.68 -12.82 -12.29
C TRP A 142 18.98 -12.06 -12.01
N ALA A 143 19.95 -12.71 -11.38
CA ALA A 143 21.22 -12.08 -11.05
C ALA A 143 21.99 -11.59 -12.28
N VAL A 144 21.94 -12.35 -13.39
CA VAL A 144 22.53 -11.93 -14.67
C VAL A 144 21.84 -10.67 -15.21
N VAL A 145 20.51 -10.60 -15.17
CA VAL A 145 19.75 -9.40 -15.58
C VAL A 145 20.16 -8.21 -14.71
N CYS A 146 20.19 -8.36 -13.38
CA CYS A 146 20.65 -7.32 -12.47
C CYS A 146 22.04 -6.82 -12.87
N ALA A 147 23.01 -7.74 -13.02
CA ALA A 147 24.39 -7.44 -13.39
C ALA A 147 24.50 -6.62 -14.69
N GLN A 148 23.68 -6.94 -15.69
CA GLN A 148 23.65 -6.24 -16.99
C GLN A 148 22.97 -4.86 -16.91
N LYS A 149 21.93 -4.73 -16.08
CA LYS A 149 21.06 -3.54 -16.08
C LYS A 149 21.46 -2.48 -15.07
N TRP A 150 22.05 -2.86 -13.93
CA TRP A 150 22.22 -1.92 -12.81
C TRP A 150 23.08 -0.71 -13.19
N ARG A 151 24.22 -0.88 -13.88
CA ARG A 151 25.09 0.25 -14.28
C ARG A 151 24.34 1.24 -15.14
N ASN A 152 23.69 0.75 -16.19
CA ASN A 152 22.99 1.60 -17.16
C ASN A 152 21.86 2.38 -16.49
N ASN A 153 21.09 1.74 -15.62
CA ASN A 153 20.01 2.40 -14.89
C ASN A 153 20.56 3.38 -13.85
N TYR A 154 21.61 3.01 -13.10
CA TYR A 154 22.24 3.88 -12.11
C TYR A 154 22.82 5.14 -12.75
N SER A 155 23.59 5.00 -13.83
CA SER A 155 24.17 6.14 -14.54
C SER A 155 23.09 7.07 -15.10
N ARG A 156 21.98 6.52 -15.64
CA ARG A 156 20.83 7.30 -16.07
C ARG A 156 20.21 8.07 -14.90
N LEU A 157 19.95 7.40 -13.78
CA LEU A 157 19.42 8.06 -12.57
C LEU A 157 20.36 9.18 -12.11
N LYS A 158 21.67 8.94 -12.11
CA LYS A 158 22.67 9.95 -11.75
C LYS A 158 22.66 11.16 -12.69
N SER A 159 22.48 10.95 -13.99
CA SER A 159 22.43 12.05 -14.96
C SER A 159 21.23 12.98 -14.79
N ILE A 160 20.14 12.51 -14.17
CA ILE A 160 18.92 13.31 -13.98
C ILE A 160 18.79 13.90 -12.57
N VAL A 161 19.70 13.60 -11.64
CA VAL A 161 19.64 14.12 -10.26
C VAL A 161 19.63 15.65 -10.24
N SER A 162 20.37 16.30 -11.14
CA SER A 162 20.43 17.75 -11.23
C SER A 162 19.10 18.40 -11.58
N SER A 163 18.15 17.66 -12.20
CA SER A 163 16.82 18.17 -12.49
C SER A 163 15.77 17.79 -11.45
N ALA A 164 16.09 16.92 -10.48
CA ALA A 164 15.13 16.43 -9.49
C ALA A 164 14.43 17.55 -8.70
N ARG A 165 15.16 18.61 -8.33
CA ARG A 165 14.55 19.79 -7.69
C ARG A 165 13.49 20.43 -8.58
N ARG A 166 13.87 20.78 -9.80
CA ARG A 166 13.03 21.49 -10.78
C ARG A 166 11.82 20.68 -11.21
N GLU A 167 11.98 19.37 -11.34
CA GLU A 167 10.96 18.49 -11.88
C GLU A 167 10.02 17.90 -10.82
N ALA A 168 10.48 17.75 -9.58
CA ALA A 168 9.74 17.04 -8.53
C ALA A 168 9.41 17.91 -7.30
N PHE A 169 10.24 18.88 -6.96
CA PHE A 169 10.10 19.68 -5.74
C PHE A 169 9.49 21.06 -6.02
N ASP A 170 10.10 21.83 -6.92
CA ASP A 170 9.67 23.18 -7.27
C ASP A 170 8.23 23.25 -7.81
N PRO A 171 7.68 22.25 -8.56
CA PRO A 171 6.30 22.28 -9.00
C PRO A 171 5.29 22.27 -7.85
N ILE A 172 5.61 21.62 -6.73
CA ILE A 172 4.77 21.60 -5.52
C ILE A 172 4.76 22.99 -4.88
N LEU A 173 5.95 23.60 -4.73
CA LEU A 173 6.07 24.94 -4.16
C LEU A 173 5.41 26.00 -5.04
N THR A 174 5.60 25.92 -6.36
CA THR A 174 4.99 26.82 -7.34
C THR A 174 3.47 26.67 -7.35
N GLY A 175 2.97 25.44 -7.25
CA GLY A 175 1.53 25.17 -7.13
C GLY A 175 0.94 25.81 -5.88
N ALA A 176 1.64 25.70 -4.74
CA ALA A 176 1.22 26.31 -3.49
C ALA A 176 1.29 27.85 -3.51
N GLU A 177 2.33 28.41 -4.11
CA GLU A 177 2.50 29.86 -4.27
C GLU A 177 1.37 30.48 -5.09
N LYS A 178 0.94 29.82 -6.17
CA LYS A 178 -0.21 30.27 -6.99
C LYS A 178 -1.51 30.37 -6.20
N GLU A 179 -1.67 29.53 -5.18
CA GLU A 179 -2.84 29.52 -4.28
C GLU A 179 -2.63 30.42 -3.04
N GLY A 180 -1.52 31.16 -2.96
CA GLY A 180 -1.18 32.02 -1.83
C GLY A 180 -0.91 31.27 -0.53
N ILE A 181 -0.52 30.00 -0.61
CA ILE A 181 -0.29 29.14 0.57
C ILE A 181 1.00 29.54 1.28
N GLN A 182 0.88 29.84 2.57
CA GLN A 182 2.01 29.94 3.49
C GLN A 182 2.24 28.60 4.16
N TRP A 183 3.23 27.88 3.66
CA TRP A 183 3.61 26.55 4.13
C TRP A 183 3.74 26.42 5.65
N GLN A 184 4.25 27.45 6.33
CA GLN A 184 4.47 27.46 7.78
C GLN A 184 3.18 27.27 8.57
N THR A 185 2.05 27.73 8.02
CA THR A 185 0.72 27.61 8.66
C THR A 185 -0.10 26.45 8.11
N ALA A 186 0.35 25.82 7.02
CA ALA A 186 -0.28 24.62 6.48
C ALA A 186 -0.19 23.45 7.47
N ARG A 187 -1.27 22.68 7.56
CA ARG A 187 -1.40 21.52 8.44
C ARG A 187 -1.76 20.28 7.64
N LEU A 188 -0.92 19.25 7.68
CA LEU A 188 -1.26 17.96 7.11
C LEU A 188 -2.44 17.35 7.88
N THR A 189 -3.54 17.07 7.17
CA THR A 189 -4.79 16.56 7.75
C THR A 189 -5.00 15.08 7.48
N ALA A 190 -4.50 14.56 6.35
CA ALA A 190 -4.59 13.13 6.04
C ALA A 190 -3.42 12.61 5.20
N VAL A 191 -3.11 11.33 5.40
CA VAL A 191 -2.22 10.51 4.57
C VAL A 191 -3.00 9.27 4.18
N GLU A 192 -3.23 9.07 2.89
CA GLU A 192 -4.13 8.02 2.39
C GLU A 192 -3.47 7.31 1.21
N ILE A 193 -3.66 5.99 1.11
CA ILE A 193 -3.27 5.21 -0.07
C ILE A 193 -4.37 5.35 -1.11
N LEU A 194 -4.05 5.93 -2.26
CA LEU A 194 -4.99 6.14 -3.34
C LEU A 194 -5.05 4.90 -4.24
N HIS A 195 -6.27 4.43 -4.47
CA HIS A 195 -6.59 3.50 -5.56
C HIS A 195 -7.53 4.20 -6.54
N GLU A 196 -7.15 4.21 -7.81
CA GLU A 196 -8.00 4.72 -8.90
C GLU A 196 -8.86 3.57 -9.43
N ILE A 197 -10.18 3.70 -9.31
CA ILE A 197 -11.15 2.71 -9.71
C ILE A 197 -11.88 3.17 -10.97
N SER A 198 -11.84 2.31 -11.98
CA SER A 198 -12.54 2.47 -13.25
C SER A 198 -13.25 1.17 -13.62
N PHE A 199 -14.05 1.21 -14.69
CA PHE A 199 -14.78 0.08 -15.22
C PHE A 199 -14.45 -0.09 -16.70
N ALA A 200 -13.94 -1.26 -17.06
CA ALA A 200 -13.71 -1.65 -18.46
C ALA A 200 -13.74 -3.17 -18.60
N ASN A 201 -14.02 -3.65 -19.82
CA ASN A 201 -14.05 -5.08 -20.12
C ASN A 201 -14.92 -5.88 -19.14
N ASN A 202 -16.04 -5.30 -18.73
CA ASN A 202 -16.99 -5.92 -17.80
C ASN A 202 -16.48 -6.18 -16.36
N HIS A 203 -15.32 -5.64 -15.98
CA HIS A 203 -14.72 -5.79 -14.66
C HIS A 203 -14.38 -4.43 -14.04
N PHE A 204 -14.19 -4.41 -12.72
CA PHE A 204 -13.52 -3.28 -12.09
C PHE A 204 -12.03 -3.30 -12.44
N LYS A 205 -11.51 -2.14 -12.83
CA LYS A 205 -10.09 -1.88 -12.95
C LYS A 205 -9.65 -1.06 -11.74
N ILE A 206 -8.66 -1.55 -11.02
CA ILE A 206 -8.07 -0.85 -9.87
C ILE A 206 -6.61 -0.59 -10.21
N ASP A 207 -6.22 0.69 -10.24
CA ASP A 207 -4.92 1.16 -10.70
C ASP A 207 -4.55 0.60 -12.10
N GLY A 208 -5.56 0.50 -12.97
CA GLY A 208 -5.43 -0.01 -14.34
C GLY A 208 -5.46 -1.53 -14.48
N VAL A 209 -5.41 -2.30 -13.40
CA VAL A 209 -5.41 -3.78 -13.43
C VAL A 209 -6.85 -4.31 -13.30
N GLU A 210 -7.21 -5.32 -14.11
CA GLU A 210 -8.55 -5.94 -14.08
C GLU A 210 -8.70 -6.89 -12.90
N ALA A 211 -9.76 -6.66 -12.11
CA ALA A 211 -10.15 -7.43 -10.94
C ALA A 211 -8.97 -7.94 -10.06
N PRO A 212 -8.03 -7.07 -9.64
CA PRO A 212 -6.83 -7.51 -8.94
C PRO A 212 -7.12 -7.97 -7.51
N ILE A 213 -6.37 -8.96 -7.03
CA ILE A 213 -6.27 -9.20 -5.58
C ILE A 213 -5.53 -8.01 -4.97
N LEU A 214 -6.20 -7.24 -4.12
CA LEU A 214 -5.58 -6.12 -3.42
C LEU A 214 -4.82 -6.60 -2.18
N GLN A 215 -3.72 -5.92 -1.88
CA GLN A 215 -2.87 -6.22 -0.74
C GLN A 215 -2.72 -4.94 0.09
N TRP A 216 -3.34 -4.94 1.27
CA TRP A 216 -3.40 -3.80 2.17
C TRP A 216 -2.60 -4.06 3.44
N TYR A 217 -2.05 -3.00 4.02
CA TYR A 217 -1.43 -3.00 5.32
C TYR A 217 -2.45 -2.62 6.39
N SER A 218 -2.32 -3.21 7.56
CA SER A 218 -3.06 -2.77 8.74
C SER A 218 -2.59 -1.38 9.18
N GLY A 219 -3.50 -0.57 9.72
CA GLY A 219 -3.19 0.74 10.28
C GLY A 219 -3.03 1.88 9.25
N LEU A 220 -3.17 1.60 7.95
CA LEU A 220 -3.26 2.62 6.90
C LEU A 220 -4.71 2.99 6.56
N THR A 221 -4.87 4.14 5.92
CA THR A 221 -6.13 4.59 5.33
C THR A 221 -6.06 4.46 3.82
N TYR A 222 -7.11 3.90 3.21
CA TYR A 222 -7.23 3.70 1.77
C TYR A 222 -8.34 4.59 1.22
N ARG A 223 -8.05 5.34 0.17
CA ARG A 223 -9.03 6.13 -0.60
C ARG A 223 -9.24 5.45 -1.94
N LEU A 224 -10.46 5.02 -2.18
CA LEU A 224 -10.91 4.50 -3.46
C LEU A 224 -11.57 5.65 -4.22
N HIS A 225 -10.87 6.15 -5.24
CA HIS A 225 -11.38 7.20 -6.11
C HIS A 225 -12.06 6.59 -7.33
N PHE A 226 -13.31 6.97 -7.59
CA PHE A 226 -14.07 6.39 -8.69
C PHE A 226 -14.14 7.37 -9.87
N ASP A 227 -13.69 6.92 -11.04
CA ASP A 227 -13.79 7.73 -12.24
C ASP A 227 -15.23 7.75 -12.81
N LYS A 228 -15.43 8.53 -13.87
CA LYS A 228 -16.72 8.64 -14.56
C LYS A 228 -17.27 7.33 -15.12
N THR A 229 -16.42 6.33 -15.40
CA THR A 229 -16.85 5.04 -15.96
C THR A 229 -17.56 4.17 -14.91
N MET A 230 -17.39 4.49 -13.62
CA MET A 230 -18.07 3.84 -12.51
C MET A 230 -19.53 4.29 -12.34
N HIS A 231 -20.02 5.22 -13.17
CA HIS A 231 -21.41 5.67 -13.10
C HIS A 231 -22.40 4.50 -13.28
N GLY A 232 -23.28 4.30 -12.30
CA GLY A 232 -24.23 3.18 -12.29
C GLY A 232 -23.60 1.81 -12.02
N LYS A 233 -22.33 1.74 -11.60
CA LYS A 233 -21.62 0.51 -11.23
C LYS A 233 -21.38 0.51 -9.72
N PRO A 234 -22.28 -0.10 -8.92
CA PRO A 234 -22.14 -0.08 -7.46
C PRO A 234 -20.89 -0.86 -7.05
N PHE A 235 -19.99 -0.20 -6.30
CA PHE A 235 -18.83 -0.84 -5.68
C PHE A 235 -19.10 -1.01 -4.19
N ARG A 236 -19.05 -2.26 -3.71
CA ARG A 236 -19.29 -2.62 -2.30
C ARG A 236 -18.15 -3.46 -1.75
N LEU A 237 -18.02 -3.43 -0.44
CA LEU A 237 -17.12 -4.30 0.31
C LEU A 237 -17.96 -5.33 1.08
N ALA A 238 -17.48 -6.55 1.27
CA ALA A 238 -18.12 -7.59 2.07
C ALA A 238 -17.07 -8.54 2.69
N THR A 239 -17.44 -9.27 3.75
CA THR A 239 -16.58 -10.29 4.36
C THR A 239 -16.68 -11.66 3.68
N LEU A 240 -17.65 -11.81 2.77
CA LEU A 240 -17.82 -12.98 1.91
C LEU A 240 -17.67 -12.58 0.44
N PRO A 241 -17.20 -13.48 -0.44
CA PRO A 241 -17.25 -13.27 -1.88
C PRO A 241 -18.69 -12.96 -2.30
N GLU A 242 -18.90 -11.83 -2.98
CA GLU A 242 -20.23 -11.39 -3.44
C GLU A 242 -21.28 -11.37 -2.32
N GLY A 243 -20.86 -11.01 -1.11
CA GLY A 243 -21.68 -11.14 0.08
C GLY A 243 -23.02 -10.39 -0.02
N PRO A 244 -24.12 -10.96 0.50
CA PRO A 244 -25.44 -10.33 0.45
C PRO A 244 -25.52 -9.05 1.29
N THR A 245 -24.61 -8.88 2.25
CA THR A 245 -24.58 -7.74 3.17
C THR A 245 -23.29 -6.94 2.99
N PRO A 246 -23.38 -5.64 2.68
CA PRO A 246 -22.22 -4.76 2.64
C PRO A 246 -21.52 -4.66 4.00
N TYR A 247 -20.20 -4.66 3.98
CA TYR A 247 -19.35 -4.35 5.11
C TYR A 247 -19.10 -2.84 5.17
N GLU A 248 -19.63 -2.18 6.20
CA GLU A 248 -19.55 -0.72 6.36
C GLU A 248 -18.67 -0.30 7.56
N HIS A 249 -18.14 -1.26 8.35
CA HIS A 249 -17.29 -0.93 9.51
C HIS A 249 -15.93 -0.37 9.08
N GLY A 250 -15.59 0.82 9.57
CA GLY A 250 -14.36 1.51 9.15
C GLY A 250 -14.44 2.06 7.72
N ILE A 251 -15.64 2.11 7.14
CA ILE A 251 -15.89 2.68 5.82
C ILE A 251 -16.59 4.03 5.99
N ALA A 252 -16.03 5.07 5.40
CA ALA A 252 -16.67 6.36 5.24
C ALA A 252 -16.88 6.62 3.75
N ARG A 253 -18.05 7.14 3.39
CA ARG A 253 -18.35 7.61 2.04
C ARG A 253 -18.45 9.11 2.08
N GLU A 254 -17.69 9.82 1.24
CA GLU A 254 -17.83 11.27 1.15
C GLU A 254 -19.25 11.61 0.64
N LYS A 255 -19.91 12.55 1.34
CA LYS A 255 -21.31 12.93 1.06
C LYS A 255 -21.47 13.90 -0.11
N THR A 256 -20.36 14.39 -0.68
CA THR A 256 -20.36 15.52 -1.62
C THR A 256 -19.61 15.18 -2.91
N GLY A 257 -20.29 15.35 -4.05
CA GLY A 257 -19.70 15.62 -5.38
C GLY A 257 -18.98 14.47 -6.08
N ASP A 258 -17.91 13.95 -5.47
CA ASP A 258 -17.04 12.91 -6.03
C ASP A 258 -16.96 11.74 -5.05
N LYS A 259 -17.46 10.59 -5.47
CA LYS A 259 -17.99 9.48 -4.64
C LYS A 259 -16.91 8.62 -3.97
N ASP A 260 -15.82 9.21 -3.48
CA ASP A 260 -14.72 8.46 -2.89
C ASP A 260 -15.19 7.59 -1.70
N LEU A 261 -14.65 6.38 -1.63
CA LEU A 261 -14.81 5.50 -0.49
C LEU A 261 -13.51 5.50 0.31
N LEU A 262 -13.60 5.91 1.57
CA LEU A 262 -12.51 5.88 2.54
C LEU A 262 -12.63 4.63 3.40
N ALA A 263 -11.57 3.83 3.44
CA ALA A 263 -11.47 2.62 4.24
C ALA A 263 -10.32 2.76 5.25
N ARG A 264 -10.65 2.70 6.54
CA ARG A 264 -9.69 2.67 7.65
C ARG A 264 -10.16 1.68 8.70
N PHE A 265 -9.40 0.60 8.86
CA PHE A 265 -9.74 -0.44 9.82
C PHE A 265 -8.86 -0.31 11.06
N ARG A 266 -9.50 -0.23 12.23
CA ARG A 266 -8.80 -0.33 13.52
C ARG A 266 -8.23 -1.73 13.71
N ALA A 267 -9.06 -2.74 13.41
CA ALA A 267 -8.68 -4.13 13.26
C ALA A 267 -9.23 -4.60 11.91
N PRO A 268 -8.39 -5.11 11.00
CA PRO A 268 -8.87 -5.61 9.71
C PRO A 268 -9.75 -6.85 9.92
N PRO A 269 -10.80 -7.03 9.10
CA PRO A 269 -11.55 -8.29 9.10
C PRO A 269 -10.68 -9.44 8.57
N GLU A 270 -11.00 -10.67 8.97
CA GLU A 270 -10.28 -11.89 8.55
C GLU A 270 -10.30 -12.08 7.02
N ALA A 271 -11.42 -11.73 6.41
CA ALA A 271 -11.56 -11.66 4.96
C ALA A 271 -12.33 -10.41 4.57
N LEU A 272 -11.89 -9.79 3.47
CA LEU A 272 -12.57 -8.68 2.85
C LEU A 272 -12.52 -8.88 1.34
N TYR A 273 -13.61 -8.53 0.67
CA TYR A 273 -13.77 -8.61 -0.77
C TYR A 273 -14.37 -7.30 -1.23
N TYR A 274 -14.01 -6.87 -2.44
CA TYR A 274 -14.78 -5.86 -3.16
C TYR A 274 -15.57 -6.55 -4.26
N TYR A 275 -16.78 -6.05 -4.56
CA TYR A 275 -17.68 -6.68 -5.52
C TYR A 275 -18.73 -5.69 -6.06
N CYS A 276 -19.43 -6.12 -7.11
CA CYS A 276 -20.56 -5.42 -7.69
C CYS A 276 -21.86 -6.18 -7.35
N PRO A 277 -22.81 -5.58 -6.61
CA PRO A 277 -24.10 -6.21 -6.35
C PRO A 277 -24.93 -6.50 -7.60
N ALA A 278 -24.68 -5.79 -8.70
CA ALA A 278 -25.45 -5.93 -9.93
C ALA A 278 -24.89 -7.00 -10.88
N LYS A 279 -23.68 -7.51 -10.64
CA LYS A 279 -23.02 -8.44 -11.54
C LYS A 279 -21.92 -9.26 -10.85
N GLU A 280 -22.01 -10.56 -11.02
CA GLU A 280 -21.04 -11.53 -10.51
C GLU A 280 -19.65 -11.37 -11.15
N LYS A 281 -18.63 -11.83 -10.44
CA LYS A 281 -17.21 -11.96 -10.84
C LYS A 281 -16.51 -10.65 -11.22
N MET A 282 -17.12 -9.50 -10.92
CA MET A 282 -16.48 -8.19 -11.10
C MET A 282 -15.44 -7.86 -10.01
N GLY A 283 -15.52 -8.57 -8.89
CA GLY A 283 -14.80 -8.30 -7.66
C GLY A 283 -13.60 -9.23 -7.41
N ASN A 284 -12.85 -8.95 -6.35
CA ASN A 284 -11.82 -9.85 -5.85
C ASN A 284 -11.56 -9.64 -4.35
N ARG A 285 -10.64 -10.45 -3.79
CA ARG A 285 -10.24 -10.40 -2.37
C ARG A 285 -9.29 -9.23 -2.09
N ILE A 286 -9.43 -8.66 -0.92
CA ILE A 286 -8.49 -7.75 -0.28
C ILE A 286 -7.80 -8.54 0.84
N HIS A 287 -6.48 -8.67 0.74
CA HIS A 287 -5.68 -9.37 1.73
C HIS A 287 -4.96 -8.37 2.62
N PHE A 288 -5.08 -8.53 3.92
CA PHE A 288 -4.30 -7.75 4.88
C PHE A 288 -3.03 -8.51 5.21
N SER A 289 -1.88 -8.07 4.69
CA SER A 289 -0.60 -8.71 4.97
C SER A 289 0.52 -7.69 5.02
N ASN A 290 1.64 -8.06 5.67
CA ASN A 290 2.91 -7.40 5.42
C ASN A 290 3.45 -8.06 4.14
N PRO A 291 3.25 -7.44 2.96
CA PRO A 291 3.40 -8.13 1.70
C PRO A 291 4.86 -8.55 1.54
N GLU A 292 5.06 -9.82 1.24
CA GLU A 292 6.38 -10.31 0.83
C GLU A 292 6.84 -9.66 -0.48
N LYS A 293 5.88 -9.06 -1.22
CA LYS A 293 6.10 -8.37 -2.49
C LYS A 293 6.27 -6.87 -2.25
N HIS A 294 7.20 -6.26 -2.98
CA HIS A 294 7.47 -4.82 -2.89
C HIS A 294 6.38 -4.07 -3.67
N LEU A 295 5.25 -3.85 -3.02
CA LEU A 295 4.11 -3.19 -3.64
C LEU A 295 4.38 -1.70 -3.81
N ARG A 296 3.91 -1.16 -4.93
CA ARG A 296 3.90 0.29 -5.17
C ARG A 296 2.64 0.87 -4.55
N HIS A 297 2.79 2.03 -3.93
CA HIS A 297 1.66 2.77 -3.38
C HIS A 297 1.65 4.19 -3.92
N ASN A 298 0.48 4.61 -4.39
CA ASN A 298 0.17 6.02 -4.61
C ASN A 298 -0.31 6.59 -3.27
N VAL A 299 0.38 7.61 -2.76
CA VAL A 299 0.07 8.21 -1.46
C VAL A 299 -0.46 9.62 -1.66
N LEU A 300 -1.69 9.84 -1.25
CA LEU A 300 -2.35 11.14 -1.27
C LEU A 300 -2.12 11.85 0.06
N LEU A 301 -1.47 13.00 0.00
CA LEU A 301 -1.32 13.93 1.11
C LEU A 301 -2.44 14.96 1.01
N THR A 302 -3.27 15.06 2.05
CA THR A 302 -4.25 16.15 2.19
C THR A 302 -3.82 17.07 3.31
N PHE A 303 -3.82 18.37 3.05
CA PHE A 303 -3.48 19.39 4.04
C PHE A 303 -4.46 20.57 3.97
N SER A 304 -4.55 21.34 5.05
CA SER A 304 -5.37 22.54 5.13
C SER A 304 -4.54 23.80 5.32
N TYR A 305 -5.04 24.91 4.79
CA TYR A 305 -4.47 26.25 4.89
C TYR A 305 -5.58 27.32 4.89
N GLY A 306 -5.32 28.47 5.52
CA GLY A 306 -6.22 29.64 5.52
C GLY A 306 -7.28 29.66 6.63
N SER A 307 -8.04 30.77 6.65
CA SER A 307 -9.21 30.99 7.50
C SER A 307 -10.30 31.67 6.65
N PRO A 308 -11.38 30.96 6.25
CA PRO A 308 -11.71 29.58 6.60
C PRO A 308 -10.68 28.56 6.06
N GLN A 309 -10.61 27.39 6.68
CA GLN A 309 -9.67 26.35 6.24
C GLN A 309 -10.11 25.78 4.89
N HIS A 310 -9.20 25.87 3.91
CA HIS A 310 -9.32 25.23 2.60
C HIS A 310 -8.40 24.01 2.54
N GLY A 311 -8.88 22.93 1.92
CA GLY A 311 -8.12 21.70 1.74
C GLY A 311 -7.38 21.66 0.40
N TYR A 312 -6.20 21.07 0.38
CA TYR A 312 -5.33 20.92 -0.79
C TYR A 312 -4.73 19.53 -0.84
N ARG A 313 -4.34 19.06 -2.03
CA ARG A 313 -3.82 17.70 -2.24
C ARG A 313 -2.50 17.67 -3.01
N ILE A 314 -1.61 16.78 -2.58
CA ILE A 314 -0.40 16.36 -3.29
C ILE A 314 -0.44 14.84 -3.44
N LEU A 315 -0.13 14.34 -4.63
CA LEU A 315 -0.01 12.92 -4.89
C LEU A 315 1.47 12.52 -4.99
N LEU A 316 1.89 11.60 -4.13
CA LEU A 316 3.17 10.91 -4.21
C LEU A 316 2.97 9.60 -4.97
N ARG A 317 3.45 9.52 -6.21
CA ARG A 317 3.32 8.32 -7.04
C ARG A 317 4.46 7.33 -6.78
N ASP A 318 4.16 6.04 -6.93
CA ASP A 318 5.11 4.94 -6.84
C ASP A 318 6.04 5.03 -5.60
N CYS A 319 5.42 5.13 -4.42
CA CYS A 319 6.13 4.95 -3.16
C CYS A 319 6.42 3.46 -2.96
N LEU A 320 7.69 3.08 -2.80
CA LEU A 320 8.08 1.69 -2.56
C LEU A 320 8.94 1.54 -1.29
N PRO A 321 8.77 0.42 -0.55
CA PRO A 321 9.67 0.10 0.54
C PRO A 321 11.00 -0.43 -0.01
N ILE A 322 12.09 -0.08 0.66
CA ILE A 322 13.45 -0.53 0.36
C ILE A 322 14.09 -1.18 1.60
N PRO A 323 15.12 -2.03 1.41
CA PRO A 323 15.67 -2.79 2.52
C PRO A 323 16.38 -1.83 3.46
N ALA A 324 16.30 -2.10 4.77
CA ALA A 324 16.99 -1.27 5.74
C ALA A 324 18.50 -1.18 5.46
N ARG A 325 19.06 0.00 5.77
CA ARG A 325 20.48 0.35 5.52
C ARG A 325 21.48 -0.59 6.23
N SER A 326 21.04 -1.39 7.20
CA SER A 326 21.89 -2.29 7.98
C SER A 326 21.19 -3.63 8.27
N ALA A 327 21.53 -4.68 7.49
CA ALA A 327 21.66 -6.08 7.94
C ALA A 327 21.92 -7.01 6.72
N PRO A 328 23.03 -7.78 6.72
CA PRO A 328 23.33 -8.82 5.73
C PRO A 328 22.87 -10.23 6.16
N ARG A 329 21.80 -10.38 6.95
CA ARG A 329 21.26 -11.69 7.35
C ARG A 329 19.73 -11.70 7.33
N ALA A 330 19.18 -12.87 7.02
CA ALA A 330 17.75 -13.14 6.92
C ALA A 330 16.96 -12.48 8.05
N GLY A 331 15.97 -11.64 7.68
CA GLY A 331 15.13 -10.90 8.63
C GLY A 331 15.18 -9.37 8.54
N ALA A 332 15.82 -8.77 7.52
CA ALA A 332 15.81 -7.32 7.34
C ALA A 332 14.39 -6.77 7.21
N THR A 333 13.95 -5.96 8.18
CA THR A 333 12.66 -5.28 8.16
C THR A 333 12.72 -4.05 7.25
N TRP A 334 11.85 -4.00 6.24
CA TRP A 334 11.77 -2.95 5.22
C TRP A 334 11.19 -1.66 5.80
N ASN A 335 12.04 -0.87 6.44
CA ASN A 335 11.58 0.27 7.24
C ASN A 335 11.74 1.64 6.53
N GLN A 336 12.42 1.67 5.38
CA GLN A 336 12.60 2.91 4.61
C GLN A 336 11.77 2.87 3.33
N TRP A 337 11.11 3.99 3.02
CA TRP A 337 10.34 4.20 1.80
C TRP A 337 11.04 5.21 0.91
N LEU A 338 10.88 5.07 -0.40
CA LEU A 338 11.37 6.02 -1.40
C LEU A 338 10.30 6.38 -2.43
N LEU A 339 10.38 7.61 -2.94
CA LEU A 339 9.67 8.10 -4.12
C LEU A 339 10.41 7.67 -5.38
N PHE A 340 9.71 6.99 -6.28
CA PHE A 340 10.22 6.60 -7.60
C PHE A 340 9.72 7.53 -8.72
N GLU A 341 8.59 8.20 -8.50
CA GLU A 341 8.05 9.19 -9.42
C GLU A 341 7.99 10.60 -8.80
N ARG A 342 7.77 11.59 -9.68
CA ARG A 342 7.65 13.00 -9.29
C ARG A 342 6.33 13.21 -8.53
N PRO A 343 6.34 13.89 -7.37
CA PRO A 343 5.12 14.36 -6.73
C PRO A 343 4.29 15.23 -7.67
N VAL A 344 2.97 15.14 -7.56
CA VAL A 344 2.03 15.90 -8.37
C VAL A 344 1.21 16.82 -7.48
N TRP A 345 1.25 18.12 -7.77
CA TRP A 345 0.34 19.09 -7.18
C TRP A 345 -1.06 18.91 -7.77
N LEU A 346 -2.02 18.51 -6.95
CA LEU A 346 -3.42 18.38 -7.38
C LEU A 346 -4.23 19.66 -7.13
N GLY A 347 -3.74 20.54 -6.25
CA GLY A 347 -4.39 21.82 -5.98
C GLY A 347 -5.51 21.73 -4.93
N PRO A 348 -6.40 22.74 -4.89
CA PRO A 348 -7.48 22.80 -3.92
C PRO A 348 -8.48 21.66 -4.11
N ILE A 349 -8.98 21.13 -3.00
CA ILE A 349 -10.15 20.27 -2.99
C ILE A 349 -11.34 21.18 -3.28
N ARG A 350 -11.89 21.12 -4.49
CA ARG A 350 -13.07 21.92 -4.86
C ARG A 350 -14.19 21.64 -3.85
N LYS A 351 -14.71 22.69 -3.20
CA LYS A 351 -16.08 22.66 -2.67
C LYS A 351 -17.01 22.77 -3.88
N ASP A 352 -17.96 21.85 -3.99
CA ASP A 352 -19.02 21.95 -4.98
C ASP A 352 -19.79 23.26 -4.73
N PRO A 353 -19.93 24.18 -5.71
CA PRO A 353 -20.67 25.43 -5.55
C PRO A 353 -22.19 25.25 -5.31
N SER A 354 -22.68 24.02 -5.16
CA SER A 354 -24.08 23.70 -4.87
C SER A 354 -24.49 23.81 -3.39
N ILE A 355 -23.59 24.28 -2.51
CA ILE A 355 -23.89 24.52 -1.09
C ILE A 355 -23.47 25.96 -0.73
N ASP A 356 -24.31 26.91 -1.12
CA ASP A 356 -24.65 28.13 -0.39
C ASP A 356 -26.18 28.28 -0.39
#